data_AF-A0A9Q2YUL1-F1
#
_entry.id   AF-A0A9Q2YUL1-F1
#
_cell.length_a   1.000
_cell.length_b   1.000
_cell.length_c   1.000
_cell.angle_alpha   90.00
_cell.angle_beta   90.00
_cell.angle_gamma   90.00
#
_symmetry.space_group_name_H-M   'P 1'
#
loop_
_entity.id
_entity.type
_entity.pdbx_description
1 polymer ?
#
loop_
_entity_poly.entity_id
_entity_poly.type
_entity_poly.pdbx_seq_one_letter_code
_entity_poly.pdbx_strand_id
1 'polypeptide(L)'
;LHNNCSGKHLAMLSGCLANKMEYANYVDYDHPYQQLIRNSLEHFTESSIKQKCIGIDGCNAPQYAFSIDNLTNAIINLVNKRNTKNEYSKAICTLLNAIAKYPLLIGGKKRFDSEVIKHTKGRIFCKGGAEGVLLFADTSKNIGGVIKIEDGNERAIPPLAMKIFIKLKLLSSDEKRNLIRWTEQILYNHAKKTIGKITAKIML
;
A
#
# COMPACT_ATOMS: atom_id res chain seq x y z
N LEU A 1 22.45 -0.66 -3.47
CA LEU A 1 21.25 -0.66 -2.60
C LEU A 1 20.46 -1.95 -2.82
N HIS A 2 20.62 -2.96 -1.96
CA HIS A 2 19.84 -4.22 -2.02
C HIS A 2 18.97 -4.36 -0.76
N ASN A 3 18.03 -3.42 -0.57
CA ASN A 3 17.07 -3.43 0.52
C ASN A 3 15.67 -3.14 -0.05
N ASN A 4 14.64 -3.82 0.44
CA ASN A 4 13.25 -3.60 0.01
C ASN A 4 12.76 -2.15 0.25
N CYS A 5 13.41 -1.43 1.16
CA CYS A 5 13.15 -0.02 1.46
C CYS A 5 13.89 0.97 0.54
N SER A 6 14.75 0.50 -0.37
CA SER A 6 15.61 1.35 -1.22
C SER A 6 14.85 2.46 -1.96
N GLY A 7 13.65 2.18 -2.49
CA GLY A 7 12.82 3.19 -3.15
C GLY A 7 12.34 4.30 -2.20
N LYS A 8 11.98 3.95 -0.95
CA LYS A 8 11.61 4.91 0.11
C LYS A 8 12.78 5.83 0.44
N HIS A 9 13.98 5.27 0.62
CA HIS A 9 15.18 6.08 0.91
C HIS A 9 15.58 6.96 -0.26
N LEU A 10 15.52 6.44 -1.49
CA LEU A 10 15.79 7.22 -2.68
C LEU A 10 14.80 8.39 -2.81
N ALA A 11 13.52 8.18 -2.51
CA ALA A 11 12.53 9.25 -2.50
C ALA A 11 12.86 10.32 -1.45
N MET A 12 13.23 9.93 -0.22
CA MET A 12 13.60 10.89 0.83
C MET A 12 14.86 11.68 0.47
N LEU A 13 15.91 11.03 -0.03
CA LEU A 13 17.15 11.68 -0.46
C LEU A 13 16.91 12.64 -1.63
N SER A 14 16.18 12.18 -2.65
CA SER A 14 15.82 13.01 -3.82
C SER A 14 14.97 14.20 -3.40
N GLY A 15 14.09 13.99 -2.42
CA GLY A 15 13.27 15.03 -1.82
C GLY A 15 14.09 16.09 -1.08
N CYS A 16 15.08 15.68 -0.28
CA CYS A 16 16.00 16.61 0.38
C CYS A 16 16.73 17.48 -0.65
N LEU A 17 17.31 16.85 -1.69
CA LEU A 17 18.00 17.56 -2.77
C LEU A 17 17.09 18.53 -3.52
N ALA A 18 15.87 18.10 -3.88
CA ALA A 18 14.89 18.95 -4.58
C ALA A 18 14.46 20.17 -3.76
N ASN A 19 14.47 20.06 -2.43
CA ASN A 19 14.14 21.14 -1.50
C ASN A 19 15.37 21.91 -0.99
N LYS A 20 16.57 21.63 -1.52
CA LYS A 20 17.85 22.23 -1.08
C LYS A 20 18.08 22.07 0.43
N MET A 21 17.71 20.91 0.96
CA MET A 21 17.92 20.53 2.36
C MET A 21 19.15 19.61 2.46
N GLU A 22 19.83 19.66 3.61
CA GLU A 22 20.86 18.68 3.97
C GLU A 22 20.30 17.26 3.88
N TYR A 23 21.14 16.29 3.52
CA TYR A 23 20.71 14.89 3.39
C TYR A 23 21.49 13.94 4.31
N ALA A 24 22.52 14.40 5.01
CA ALA A 24 23.34 13.54 5.86
C ALA A 24 22.54 12.83 6.96
N ASN A 25 21.46 13.47 7.43
CA ASN A 25 20.62 12.99 8.51
C ASN A 25 19.12 12.98 8.15
N TYR A 26 18.82 12.71 6.87
CA TYR A 26 17.46 12.74 6.31
C TYR A 26 16.44 11.80 6.98
N VAL A 27 16.89 10.84 7.79
CA VAL A 27 16.04 9.91 8.55
C VAL A 27 15.76 10.38 9.97
N ASP A 28 16.42 11.43 10.45
CA ASP A 28 16.21 11.95 11.80
C ASP A 28 14.81 12.54 11.92
N TYR A 29 14.14 12.26 13.05
CA TYR A 29 12.76 12.70 13.27
C TYR A 29 12.57 14.22 13.09
N ASP A 30 13.52 15.02 13.58
CA ASP A 30 13.46 16.49 13.53
C ASP A 30 13.90 17.08 12.18
N HIS A 31 14.40 16.24 11.26
CA HIS A 31 14.83 16.69 9.94
C HIS A 31 13.69 17.42 9.20
N PRO A 32 13.93 18.59 8.59
CA PRO A 32 12.87 19.37 7.92
C PRO A 32 12.09 18.57 6.87
N TYR A 33 12.75 17.67 6.15
CA TYR A 33 12.08 16.80 5.19
C TYR A 33 11.16 15.76 5.85
N GLN A 34 11.51 15.25 7.04
CA GLN A 34 10.63 14.36 7.80
C GLN A 34 9.37 15.09 8.31
N GLN A 35 9.47 16.39 8.62
CA GLN A 35 8.32 17.23 8.93
C GLN A 35 7.36 17.33 7.72
N LEU A 36 7.89 17.51 6.50
CA LEU A 36 7.06 17.50 5.28
C LEU A 36 6.35 16.16 5.07
N ILE A 37 7.04 15.05 5.32
CA ILE A 37 6.44 13.71 5.28
C ILE A 37 5.30 13.60 6.29
N ARG A 38 5.51 14.03 7.54
CA ARG A 38 4.46 14.03 8.58
C ARG A 38 3.26 14.87 8.17
N ASN A 39 3.48 16.11 7.72
CA ASN A 39 2.41 16.99 7.26
C ASN A 39 1.59 16.34 6.14
N SER A 40 2.25 15.66 5.20
CA SER A 40 1.56 14.93 4.14
C SER A 40 0.75 13.76 4.69
N LEU A 41 1.30 12.98 5.62
CA LEU A 41 0.60 11.86 6.25
C LEU A 41 -0.64 12.35 6.99
N GLU A 42 -0.49 13.35 7.87
CA GLU A 42 -1.59 13.95 8.63
C GLU A 42 -2.71 14.48 7.72
N HIS A 43 -2.35 15.10 6.59
CA HIS A 43 -3.31 15.57 5.58
C HIS A 43 -4.12 14.46 4.93
N PHE A 44 -3.52 13.29 4.69
CA PHE A 44 -4.23 12.15 4.11
C PHE A 44 -5.00 11.37 5.17
N THR A 45 -4.41 11.15 6.34
CA THR A 45 -5.02 10.40 7.44
C THR A 45 -6.07 11.18 8.22
N GLU A 46 -6.12 12.51 8.03
CA GLU A 46 -6.99 13.44 8.76
C GLU A 46 -6.85 13.32 10.28
N SER A 47 -5.61 13.15 10.73
CA SER A 47 -5.28 12.85 12.11
C SER A 47 -3.87 13.31 12.42
N SER A 48 -3.66 13.89 13.61
CA SER A 48 -2.35 14.35 14.06
C SER A 48 -1.50 13.21 14.61
N ILE A 49 -0.24 13.19 14.22
CA ILE A 49 0.78 12.25 14.70
C ILE A 49 1.26 12.75 16.05
N LYS A 50 0.93 12.00 17.11
CA LYS A 50 1.43 12.27 18.47
C LYS A 50 2.81 11.66 18.67
N GLN A 51 3.66 12.26 19.51
CA GLN A 51 5.03 11.76 19.75
C GLN A 51 5.06 10.28 20.19
N LYS A 52 4.08 9.87 21.00
CA LYS A 52 3.93 8.48 21.47
C LYS A 52 3.59 7.46 20.37
N CYS A 53 3.25 7.92 19.16
CA CYS A 53 2.88 7.10 18.02
C CYS A 53 4.04 6.95 17.01
N ILE A 54 5.29 7.20 17.44
CA ILE A 54 6.47 7.14 16.58
C ILE A 54 7.29 5.90 16.94
N GLY A 55 7.64 5.12 15.93
CA GLY A 55 8.61 4.03 16.02
C GLY A 55 9.75 4.22 15.00
N ILE A 56 10.76 3.37 15.11
CA ILE A 56 11.86 3.30 14.15
C ILE A 56 11.71 1.99 13.37
N ASP A 57 11.61 2.09 12.05
CA ASP A 57 11.55 0.93 11.15
C ASP A 57 12.93 0.25 11.04
N GLY A 58 12.99 -1.01 10.60
CA GLY A 58 14.26 -1.75 10.44
C GLY A 58 15.24 -1.14 9.42
N CYS A 59 14.80 -0.12 8.68
CA CYS A 59 15.63 0.69 7.78
C CYS A 59 16.04 2.05 8.36
N ASN A 60 15.80 2.28 9.66
CA ASN A 60 16.03 3.51 10.43
C ASN A 60 15.11 4.69 10.10
N ALA A 61 14.23 4.58 9.10
CA ALA A 61 13.25 5.63 8.84
C ALA A 61 12.21 5.72 9.98
N PRO A 62 11.72 6.92 10.32
CA PRO A 62 10.62 7.08 11.25
C PRO A 62 9.35 6.40 10.71
N GLN A 63 8.60 5.76 11.60
CA GLN A 63 7.32 5.12 11.29
C GLN A 63 6.25 5.61 12.25
N TYR A 64 5.03 5.77 11.75
CA TYR A 64 3.93 6.40 12.49
C TYR A 64 2.75 5.44 12.64
N ALA A 65 2.23 5.34 13.86
CA ALA A 65 1.06 4.53 14.17
C ALA A 65 -0.24 5.28 13.85
N PHE A 66 -1.13 4.62 13.13
CA PHE A 66 -2.46 5.13 12.76
C PHE A 66 -3.51 4.07 13.07
N SER A 67 -4.74 4.51 13.38
CA SER A 67 -5.88 3.58 13.43
C SER A 67 -6.21 3.04 12.03
N ILE A 68 -6.95 1.94 11.96
CA ILE A 68 -7.46 1.40 10.69
C ILE A 68 -8.34 2.44 9.98
N ASP A 69 -9.12 3.22 10.73
CA ASP A 69 -9.95 4.29 10.17
C ASP A 69 -9.11 5.40 9.54
N ASN A 70 -8.03 5.83 10.22
CA ASN A 70 -7.11 6.82 9.69
C ASN A 70 -6.40 6.34 8.40
N LEU A 71 -5.98 5.07 8.36
CA LEU A 71 -5.40 4.48 7.14
C LEU A 71 -6.44 4.36 6.02
N THR A 72 -7.69 4.05 6.35
CA THR A 72 -8.80 4.00 5.39
C THR A 72 -9.05 5.37 4.79
N ASN A 73 -9.11 6.42 5.62
CA ASN A 73 -9.20 7.81 5.18
C ASN A 73 -8.05 8.19 4.26
N ALA A 74 -6.80 7.84 4.62
CA ALA A 74 -5.64 8.13 3.78
C ALA A 74 -5.74 7.56 2.37
N ILE A 75 -6.21 6.32 2.26
CA ILE A 75 -6.34 5.62 0.99
C ILE A 75 -7.51 6.15 0.15
N ILE A 76 -8.63 6.49 0.78
CA ILE A 76 -9.76 7.14 0.11
C ILE A 76 -9.35 8.54 -0.38
N ASN A 77 -8.68 9.31 0.47
CA ASN A 77 -8.20 10.65 0.15
C ASN A 77 -7.14 10.67 -0.94
N LEU A 78 -6.25 9.66 -0.98
CA LEU A 78 -5.28 9.49 -2.05
C LEU A 78 -5.95 9.44 -3.43
N VAL A 79 -7.11 8.78 -3.52
CA VAL A 79 -7.85 8.66 -4.78
C VAL A 79 -8.74 9.89 -5.03
N ASN A 80 -9.48 10.35 -4.02
CA ASN A 80 -10.45 11.43 -4.17
C ASN A 80 -9.81 12.80 -4.42
N LYS A 81 -8.58 13.03 -3.95
CA LYS A 81 -7.87 14.31 -4.16
C LYS A 81 -7.24 14.40 -5.55
N ARG A 82 -7.25 13.33 -6.36
CA ARG A 82 -6.73 13.31 -7.73
C ARG A 82 -7.58 14.18 -8.67
N ASN A 83 -6.94 14.92 -9.58
CA ASN A 83 -7.62 15.80 -10.55
C ASN A 83 -8.53 16.85 -9.90
N THR A 84 -8.21 17.24 -8.66
CA THR A 84 -8.91 18.31 -7.94
C THR A 84 -8.01 19.54 -7.79
N LYS A 85 -8.52 20.59 -7.14
CA LYS A 85 -7.76 21.78 -6.73
C LYS A 85 -6.84 21.54 -5.51
N ASN A 86 -6.76 20.30 -5.00
CA ASN A 86 -5.88 19.99 -3.87
C ASN A 86 -4.40 20.13 -4.27
N GLU A 87 -3.58 20.64 -3.35
CA GLU A 87 -2.13 20.85 -3.59
C GLU A 87 -1.38 19.57 -3.98
N TYR A 88 -1.80 18.41 -3.46
CA TYR A 88 -1.18 17.12 -3.76
C TYR A 88 -1.69 16.49 -5.07
N SER A 89 -2.70 17.07 -5.73
CA SER A 89 -3.36 16.49 -6.92
C SER A 89 -2.36 16.09 -8.02
N LYS A 90 -1.39 16.96 -8.34
CA LYS A 90 -0.33 16.67 -9.33
C LYS A 90 0.60 15.54 -8.89
N ALA A 91 0.99 15.53 -7.61
CA ALA A 91 1.87 14.50 -7.05
C ALA A 91 1.18 13.13 -7.03
N ILE A 92 -0.10 13.09 -6.64
CA ILE A 92 -0.96 11.89 -6.68
C ILE A 92 -1.04 11.33 -8.10
N CYS A 93 -1.36 12.18 -9.09
CA CYS A 93 -1.42 11.75 -10.49
C CYS A 93 -0.09 11.17 -10.96
N THR A 94 1.02 11.83 -10.61
CA THR A 94 2.37 11.37 -10.96
C THR A 94 2.67 10.01 -10.34
N LEU A 95 2.39 9.85 -9.04
CA LEU A 95 2.57 8.62 -8.29
C LEU A 95 1.75 7.48 -8.89
N LEU A 96 0.43 7.66 -9.04
CA LEU A 96 -0.46 6.60 -9.54
C LEU A 96 -0.14 6.21 -10.99
N ASN A 97 0.23 7.17 -11.84
CA ASN A 97 0.65 6.88 -13.21
C ASN A 97 1.97 6.08 -13.24
N ALA A 98 2.94 6.41 -12.39
CA ALA A 98 4.18 5.65 -12.27
C ALA A 98 3.93 4.22 -11.79
N ILE A 99 3.04 4.05 -10.81
CA ILE A 99 2.64 2.74 -10.27
C ILE A 99 1.92 1.91 -11.33
N ALA A 100 1.00 2.51 -12.09
CA ALA A 100 0.30 1.85 -13.18
C ALA A 100 1.27 1.39 -14.29
N LYS A 101 2.29 2.20 -14.59
CA LYS A 101 3.30 1.91 -15.61
C LYS A 101 4.31 0.85 -15.15
N TYR A 102 4.67 0.83 -13.87
CA TYR A 102 5.69 -0.06 -13.30
C TYR A 102 5.19 -0.83 -12.07
N PRO A 103 4.12 -1.65 -12.20
CA PRO A 103 3.49 -2.32 -11.07
C PRO A 103 4.43 -3.28 -10.33
N LEU A 104 5.42 -3.84 -11.01
CA LEU A 104 6.40 -4.75 -10.42
C LEU A 104 7.31 -4.09 -9.38
N LEU A 105 7.43 -2.76 -9.38
CA LEU A 105 8.25 -2.04 -8.39
C LEU A 105 7.55 -1.87 -7.04
N ILE A 106 6.28 -2.26 -6.93
CA ILE A 106 5.49 -2.15 -5.70
C ILE A 106 5.75 -3.30 -4.73
N GLY A 107 5.63 -4.53 -5.22
CA GLY A 107 5.85 -5.75 -4.43
C GLY A 107 6.86 -6.70 -5.07
N GLY A 108 7.04 -6.64 -6.39
CA GLY A 108 7.90 -7.56 -7.13
C GLY A 108 7.12 -8.57 -7.96
N LYS A 109 7.83 -9.51 -8.57
CA LYS A 109 7.22 -10.57 -9.39
C LYS A 109 6.41 -11.52 -8.49
N LYS A 110 5.24 -11.96 -8.98
CA LYS A 110 4.36 -12.93 -8.31
C LYS A 110 3.90 -12.48 -6.91
N ARG A 111 3.82 -11.18 -6.64
CA ARG A 111 3.19 -10.63 -5.44
C ARG A 111 1.78 -10.16 -5.75
N PHE A 112 0.86 -10.36 -4.80
CA PHE A 112 -0.56 -10.10 -4.98
C PHE A 112 -0.85 -8.65 -5.39
N ASP A 113 -0.29 -7.69 -4.65
CA ASP A 113 -0.45 -6.26 -4.90
C ASP A 113 0.01 -5.85 -6.31
N SER A 114 1.19 -6.31 -6.72
CA SER A 114 1.76 -6.04 -8.05
C SER A 114 0.91 -6.65 -9.18
N GLU A 115 0.35 -7.84 -8.98
CA GLU A 115 -0.52 -8.49 -9.96
C GLU A 115 -1.89 -7.83 -10.06
N VAL A 116 -2.48 -7.38 -8.93
CA VAL A 116 -3.73 -6.60 -8.94
C VAL A 116 -3.54 -5.30 -9.72
N ILE A 117 -2.49 -4.54 -9.44
CA ILE A 117 -2.21 -3.29 -10.15
C ILE A 117 -1.99 -3.57 -11.65
N LYS A 118 -1.19 -4.60 -11.99
CA LYS A 118 -0.92 -4.98 -13.38
C LYS A 118 -2.19 -5.32 -14.16
N HIS A 119 -3.02 -6.22 -13.64
CA HIS A 119 -4.19 -6.72 -14.38
C HIS A 119 -5.33 -5.71 -14.42
N THR A 120 -5.40 -4.78 -13.46
CA THR A 120 -6.36 -3.66 -13.47
C THR A 120 -5.81 -2.42 -14.18
N LYS A 121 -4.61 -2.50 -14.77
CA LYS A 121 -3.92 -1.37 -15.44
C LYS A 121 -3.80 -0.13 -14.53
N GLY A 122 -3.57 -0.35 -13.24
CA GLY A 122 -3.43 0.69 -12.22
C GLY A 122 -4.76 1.30 -11.73
N ARG A 123 -5.92 0.83 -12.22
CA ARG A 123 -7.23 1.28 -11.74
C ARG A 123 -7.45 0.94 -10.27
N ILE A 124 -6.95 -0.22 -9.81
CA ILE A 124 -6.90 -0.57 -8.40
C ILE A 124 -5.47 -0.39 -7.91
N PHE A 125 -5.24 0.63 -7.08
CA PHE A 125 -4.05 0.73 -6.25
C PHE A 125 -4.12 -0.34 -5.17
N CYS A 126 -3.00 -1.00 -4.90
CA CYS A 126 -2.91 -2.06 -3.90
C CYS A 126 -1.50 -2.09 -3.33
N LYS A 127 -1.34 -2.15 -2.00
CA LYS A 127 -0.02 -2.27 -1.37
C LYS A 127 -0.07 -3.16 -0.15
N GLY A 128 0.72 -4.22 -0.16
CA GLY A 128 0.99 -5.05 1.02
C GLY A 128 1.94 -4.35 1.99
N GLY A 129 1.65 -4.50 3.28
CA GLY A 129 2.49 -4.09 4.41
C GLY A 129 2.89 -5.30 5.27
N ALA A 130 3.87 -5.09 6.14
CA ALA A 130 4.24 -6.07 7.16
C ALA A 130 3.08 -6.33 8.12
N GLU A 131 3.16 -7.42 8.88
CA GLU A 131 2.15 -7.78 9.89
C GLU A 131 0.73 -7.87 9.33
N GLY A 132 0.56 -8.44 8.13
CA GLY A 132 -0.75 -8.84 7.64
C GLY A 132 -1.64 -7.66 7.19
N VAL A 133 -1.04 -6.58 6.70
CA VAL A 133 -1.78 -5.39 6.24
C VAL A 133 -1.86 -5.33 4.72
N LEU A 134 -3.03 -4.97 4.18
CA LEU A 134 -3.21 -4.60 2.78
C LEU A 134 -4.02 -3.31 2.67
N LEU A 135 -3.52 -2.36 1.90
CA LEU A 135 -4.23 -1.15 1.52
C LEU A 135 -4.69 -1.28 0.07
N PHE A 136 -5.93 -0.90 -0.25
CA PHE A 136 -6.40 -0.88 -1.64
C PHE A 136 -7.36 0.29 -1.93
N ALA A 137 -7.36 0.78 -3.16
CA ALA A 137 -8.38 1.69 -3.66
C ALA A 137 -8.62 1.56 -5.16
N ASP A 138 -9.89 1.53 -5.55
CA ASP A 138 -10.36 1.55 -6.94
C ASP A 138 -10.67 2.99 -7.36
N THR A 139 -9.86 3.53 -8.28
CA THR A 139 -9.98 4.92 -8.75
C THR A 139 -11.20 5.19 -9.62
N SER A 140 -11.82 4.16 -10.19
CA SER A 140 -13.02 4.31 -11.01
C SER A 140 -14.30 4.34 -10.19
N LYS A 141 -14.29 3.64 -9.05
CA LYS A 141 -15.45 3.51 -8.17
C LYS A 141 -15.36 4.33 -6.88
N ASN A 142 -14.21 4.93 -6.61
CA ASN A 142 -13.91 5.63 -5.35
C ASN A 142 -14.18 4.75 -4.12
N ILE A 143 -13.83 3.47 -4.22
CA ILE A 143 -13.94 2.49 -3.13
C ILE A 143 -12.53 2.16 -2.67
N GLY A 144 -12.23 2.42 -1.40
CA GLY A 144 -10.97 2.07 -0.77
C GLY A 144 -11.18 1.33 0.55
N GLY A 145 -10.12 0.68 1.03
CA GLY A 145 -10.18 -0.03 2.30
C GLY A 145 -8.82 -0.55 2.76
N VAL A 146 -8.84 -1.03 4.00
CA VAL A 146 -7.70 -1.65 4.69
C VAL A 146 -8.10 -3.03 5.16
N ILE A 147 -7.24 -4.01 4.92
CA ILE A 147 -7.35 -5.36 5.48
C ILE A 147 -6.24 -5.51 6.51
N LYS A 148 -6.60 -5.94 7.71
CA LYS A 148 -5.67 -6.37 8.75
C LYS A 148 -5.98 -7.82 9.10
N ILE A 149 -4.98 -8.69 8.99
CA ILE A 149 -5.04 -10.05 9.54
C ILE A 149 -4.60 -9.99 11.01
N GLU A 150 -5.43 -10.54 11.89
CA GLU A 150 -5.24 -10.45 13.34
C GLU A 150 -3.95 -11.13 13.81
N ASP A 151 -3.61 -12.30 13.25
CA ASP A 151 -2.37 -13.03 13.55
C ASP A 151 -1.11 -12.43 12.88
N GLY A 152 -1.26 -11.31 12.15
CA GLY A 152 -0.18 -10.64 11.43
C GLY A 152 0.34 -11.37 10.18
N ASN A 153 -0.22 -12.53 9.82
CA ASN A 153 0.29 -13.33 8.71
C ASN A 153 -0.29 -12.88 7.35
N GLU A 154 0.55 -12.80 6.32
CA GLU A 154 0.13 -12.37 4.98
C GLU A 154 -0.66 -13.42 4.19
N ARG A 155 -0.61 -14.71 4.58
CA ARG A 155 -1.16 -15.84 3.82
C ARG A 155 -2.67 -15.76 3.54
N ALA A 156 -3.42 -15.06 4.41
CA ALA A 156 -4.87 -14.90 4.28
C ALA A 156 -5.26 -13.66 3.44
N ILE A 157 -4.33 -12.76 3.16
CA ILE A 157 -4.60 -11.50 2.45
C ILE A 157 -5.15 -11.74 1.05
N PRO A 158 -4.49 -12.51 0.15
CA PRO A 158 -4.97 -12.64 -1.23
C PRO A 158 -6.39 -13.20 -1.36
N PRO A 159 -6.76 -14.34 -0.72
CA PRO A 159 -8.10 -14.89 -0.86
C PRO A 159 -9.18 -13.96 -0.27
N LEU A 160 -8.89 -13.28 0.85
CA LEU A 160 -9.81 -12.33 1.45
C LEU A 160 -10.03 -11.09 0.57
N ALA A 161 -8.94 -10.48 0.08
CA ALA A 161 -9.00 -9.33 -0.80
C ALA A 161 -9.76 -9.65 -2.10
N MET A 162 -9.51 -10.81 -2.72
CA MET A 162 -10.24 -11.24 -3.90
C MET A 162 -11.75 -11.39 -3.64
N LYS A 163 -12.14 -11.95 -2.48
CA LYS A 163 -13.57 -12.04 -2.12
C LYS A 163 -14.21 -10.67 -1.94
N ILE A 164 -13.51 -9.73 -1.29
CA ILE A 164 -13.97 -8.33 -1.17
C ILE A 164 -14.14 -7.71 -2.55
N PHE A 165 -13.13 -7.81 -3.43
CA PHE A 165 -13.16 -7.22 -4.76
C PHE A 165 -14.30 -7.79 -5.62
N ILE A 166 -14.58 -9.09 -5.53
CA ILE A 166 -15.69 -9.72 -6.23
C ILE A 166 -17.03 -9.23 -5.67
N LYS A 167 -17.19 -9.20 -4.34
CA LYS A 167 -18.44 -8.79 -3.66
C LYS A 167 -18.80 -7.33 -3.94
N LEU A 168 -17.80 -6.45 -3.96
CA LEU A 168 -17.94 -5.03 -4.30
C LEU A 168 -17.92 -4.77 -5.82
N LYS A 169 -17.89 -5.83 -6.63
CA LYS A 169 -17.85 -5.79 -8.11
C LYS A 169 -16.71 -4.93 -8.66
N LEU A 170 -15.57 -4.86 -7.97
CA LEU A 170 -14.41 -4.03 -8.36
C LEU A 170 -13.67 -4.60 -9.58
N LEU A 171 -13.84 -5.88 -9.88
CA LEU A 171 -13.17 -6.55 -10.99
C LEU A 171 -14.14 -6.88 -12.13
N SER A 172 -13.69 -6.66 -13.37
CA SER A 172 -14.31 -7.17 -14.59
C SER A 172 -14.16 -8.70 -14.69
N SER A 173 -14.89 -9.33 -15.62
CA SER A 173 -14.79 -10.78 -15.84
C SER A 173 -13.37 -11.21 -16.23
N ASP A 174 -12.67 -10.41 -17.05
CA ASP A 174 -11.31 -10.74 -17.48
C ASP A 174 -10.26 -10.49 -16.39
N GLU A 175 -10.40 -9.41 -15.62
CA GLU A 175 -9.54 -9.16 -14.45
C GLU A 175 -9.68 -10.28 -13.41
N LYS A 176 -10.92 -10.73 -13.14
CA LYS A 176 -11.18 -11.90 -12.26
C LYS A 176 -10.49 -13.15 -12.78
N ARG A 177 -10.58 -13.43 -14.09
CA ARG A 177 -9.94 -14.60 -14.72
C ARG A 177 -8.43 -14.57 -14.56
N ASN A 178 -7.82 -13.40 -14.79
CA ASN A 178 -6.37 -13.20 -14.65
C ASN A 178 -5.87 -13.28 -13.20
N LEU A 179 -6.73 -12.96 -12.24
CA LEU A 179 -6.42 -12.98 -10.80
C LEU A 179 -6.93 -14.25 -10.09
N ILE A 180 -7.51 -15.21 -10.81
CA ILE A 180 -8.23 -16.36 -10.21
C ILE A 180 -7.37 -17.17 -9.25
N ARG A 181 -6.06 -17.29 -9.53
CA ARG A 181 -5.10 -18.01 -8.67
C ARG A 181 -4.99 -17.45 -7.25
N TRP A 182 -5.41 -16.20 -7.04
CA TRP A 182 -5.35 -15.53 -5.74
C TRP A 182 -6.61 -15.74 -4.90
N THR A 183 -7.63 -16.39 -5.45
CA THR A 183 -8.87 -16.72 -4.72
C THR A 183 -8.69 -17.84 -3.71
N GLU A 184 -7.66 -18.68 -3.90
CA GLU A 184 -7.26 -19.75 -2.99
C GLU A 184 -5.74 -19.77 -2.87
N GLN A 185 -5.22 -19.87 -1.64
CA GLN A 185 -3.79 -20.00 -1.40
C GLN A 185 -3.48 -21.46 -1.06
N ILE A 186 -2.81 -22.18 -1.98
CA ILE A 186 -2.35 -23.55 -1.72
C ILE A 186 -1.17 -23.50 -0.74
N LEU A 187 -1.21 -24.38 0.26
CA LEU A 187 -0.16 -24.52 1.27
C LEU A 187 0.69 -25.75 0.97
N TYR A 188 2.00 -25.60 1.13
CA TYR A 188 2.97 -26.66 0.94
C TYR A 188 3.82 -26.84 2.19
N ASN A 189 4.20 -28.08 2.52
CA ASN A 189 5.25 -28.33 3.51
C ASN A 189 6.65 -28.16 2.92
N HIS A 190 7.70 -28.33 3.74
CA HIS A 190 9.10 -28.24 3.30
C HIS A 190 9.47 -29.21 2.17
N ALA A 191 8.80 -30.36 2.08
CA ALA A 191 8.98 -31.34 1.00
C ALA A 191 8.16 -31.00 -0.28
N LYS A 192 7.58 -29.79 -0.35
CA LYS A 192 6.72 -29.32 -1.45
C LYS A 192 5.46 -30.17 -1.69
N LYS A 193 5.01 -30.93 -0.68
CA LYS A 193 3.71 -31.62 -0.74
C LYS A 193 2.61 -30.65 -0.33
N THR A 194 1.49 -30.68 -1.05
CA THR A 194 0.30 -29.92 -0.69
C THR A 194 -0.23 -30.38 0.67
N ILE A 195 -0.42 -29.45 1.60
CA ILE A 195 -0.92 -29.72 2.97
C ILE A 195 -2.27 -29.06 3.25
N GLY A 196 -2.84 -28.37 2.26
CA GLY A 196 -4.14 -27.73 2.39
C GLY A 196 -4.24 -26.47 1.54
N LYS A 197 -5.30 -25.70 1.79
CA LYS A 197 -5.52 -24.41 1.14
C LYS A 197 -6.19 -23.43 2.08
N ILE A 198 -5.95 -22.14 1.85
CA ILE A 198 -6.65 -21.05 2.52
C ILE A 198 -7.66 -20.47 1.54
N THR A 199 -8.90 -20.34 2.01
CA THR A 199 -9.99 -19.67 1.30
C THR A 199 -10.63 -18.66 2.24
N ALA A 200 -11.39 -17.71 1.70
CA ALA A 200 -12.12 -16.72 2.49
C ALA A 200 -13.63 -16.79 2.23
N LYS A 201 -14.41 -16.58 3.28
CA LYS A 201 -15.87 -16.43 3.23
C LYS A 201 -16.24 -15.16 4.00
N ILE A 202 -17.03 -14.29 3.39
CA ILE A 202 -17.56 -13.09 4.04
C ILE A 202 -19.00 -13.40 4.42
N MET A 203 -19.23 -13.64 5.72
CA MET A 203 -20.57 -13.76 6.29
C MET A 203 -21.07 -12.34 6.56
N LEU A 204 -22.10 -11.92 5.84
CA LEU A 204 -22.91 -10.74 6.19
C LEU A 204 -24.28 -11.25 6.61
#